data_AF-G2G9V6-F1
#
_entry.id   AF-G2G9V6-F1
#
_cell.length_a   1.000
_cell.length_b   1.000
_cell.length_c   1.000
_cell.angle_alpha   90.00
_cell.angle_beta   90.00
_cell.angle_gamma   90.00
#
_symmetry.space_group_name_H-M   'P 1'
#
loop_
_entity.id
_entity.type
_entity.pdbx_description
1 polymer ?
#
loop_
_entity_poly.entity_id
_entity_poly.type
_entity_poly.pdbx_seq_one_letter_code
_entity_poly.pdbx_strand_id
1 'polypeptide(L)'
;MIVGSGSRIDHQHHSVAPTRGTDTLVAEAAPLTIEERPERTAVRIVDTTSADAPILQTYVVSGDDHLLFLPRNPDIIRGQVTDDQDALVQVGASVSDEDGRHFIEGDVRVSRGPDGQLQVSPENLRCTGGDMHAGDEDGTCVHQGAIANLVQDQLGSSGRSAVDRAAAQEVLDEVAAEHAASIAAQDQARAERAAQPAVRSYLEDMDAFQEAYDQARERQRAGEPLVPYMTENATGGLGAREGGRAFGVEIEFDYPASMTHSERQAASRRIARELHEAGIAPDANVNGWHASARAGYTDAPNAWRLEYDSTVAGEIVSPILYDEPQTWNNLAQVCEIVRRNGGIASPRTGGHVHVAVPDYDHTVENHNQLINTVAGYEDVIYRLAQNPAADRHRGLEWCTPNTQPSRPYTSVSAVQSYNNSHHIGLNFQSVHGRQSDHAEFRMWDGSLDPGTIQAQVNVSLGLTNAALREAGSTPPPPPQRVGHHRRARAQAGQRGPLTGEAWTNATRSFRDMADRIFGREENRAQVAALFAGTRWHDGRY
;
A
#
# COMPACT_ATOMS: atom_id res chain seq x y z
N MET A 1 -32.11 18.60 33.96
CA MET A 1 -33.31 18.84 33.12
C MET A 1 -33.00 20.07 32.28
N ILE A 2 -32.96 19.92 30.94
CA ILE A 2 -32.78 20.94 29.87
C ILE A 2 -31.36 21.58 29.82
N VAL A 3 -30.39 21.18 28.97
CA VAL A 3 -30.27 21.00 27.50
C VAL A 3 -29.82 22.29 26.78
N GLY A 4 -28.63 22.22 26.16
CA GLY A 4 -28.11 23.10 25.10
C GLY A 4 -26.72 22.55 24.68
N SER A 5 -26.49 21.91 23.54
CA SER A 5 -26.77 22.18 22.10
C SER A 5 -25.60 22.89 21.41
N GLY A 6 -25.05 22.24 20.37
CA GLY A 6 -24.09 22.76 19.39
C GLY A 6 -22.69 22.17 19.55
N SER A 7 -22.04 21.57 18.56
CA SER A 7 -22.35 21.38 17.13
C SER A 7 -21.46 20.24 16.61
N ARG A 8 -22.08 19.20 16.03
CA ARG A 8 -21.42 18.09 15.33
C ARG A 8 -21.24 18.54 13.87
N ILE A 9 -20.02 18.55 13.37
CA ILE A 9 -19.72 18.71 11.95
C ILE A 9 -19.64 17.30 11.38
N ASP A 10 -20.70 16.87 10.70
CA ASP A 10 -20.74 15.67 9.88
C ASP A 10 -20.15 16.00 8.50
N HIS A 11 -19.07 15.33 8.12
CA HIS A 11 -18.64 15.22 6.73
C HIS A 11 -18.92 13.80 6.24
N GLN A 12 -20.14 13.58 5.74
CA GLN A 12 -20.47 12.43 4.90
C GLN A 12 -20.36 12.86 3.44
N HIS A 13 -19.37 12.36 2.71
CA HIS A 13 -19.37 12.35 1.25
C HIS A 13 -19.86 10.98 0.77
N HIS A 14 -21.17 10.87 0.56
CA HIS A 14 -21.75 9.82 -0.28
C HIS A 14 -21.90 10.37 -1.70
N SER A 15 -21.14 9.80 -2.63
CA SER A 15 -21.26 10.03 -4.07
C SER A 15 -22.58 9.41 -4.57
N VAL A 16 -23.57 10.26 -4.85
CA VAL A 16 -24.84 9.87 -5.47
C VAL A 16 -24.74 10.08 -6.98
N ALA A 17 -24.85 9.01 -7.75
CA ALA A 17 -25.03 9.05 -9.21
C ALA A 17 -26.43 9.59 -9.56
N PRO A 18 -26.59 10.45 -10.59
CA PRO A 18 -27.92 10.92 -10.98
C PRO A 18 -28.59 9.94 -11.94
N THR A 19 -29.66 9.31 -11.48
CA THR A 19 -30.74 8.76 -12.32
C THR A 19 -31.62 9.91 -12.82
N ARG A 20 -31.65 10.14 -14.14
CA ARG A 20 -32.64 11.04 -14.77
C ARG A 20 -33.84 10.21 -15.22
N GLY A 21 -34.91 10.31 -14.45
CA GLY A 21 -36.25 9.89 -14.83
C GLY A 21 -36.88 10.89 -15.81
N THR A 22 -37.63 10.29 -16.72
CA THR A 22 -38.48 10.84 -17.76
C THR A 22 -39.60 11.73 -17.21
N ASP A 23 -39.91 12.81 -17.92
CA ASP A 23 -41.30 13.24 -18.03
C ASP A 23 -41.61 13.86 -19.40
N THR A 24 -42.77 13.43 -19.88
CA THR A 24 -43.30 13.54 -21.23
C THR A 24 -44.19 14.76 -21.32
N LEU A 25 -44.04 15.59 -22.36
CA LEU A 25 -45.12 16.46 -22.83
C LEU A 25 -45.31 16.27 -24.33
N VAL A 26 -46.52 15.85 -24.65
CA VAL A 26 -47.07 15.54 -25.97
C VAL A 26 -47.49 16.85 -26.65
N ALA A 27 -47.10 17.03 -27.90
CA ALA A 27 -47.84 17.84 -28.87
C ALA A 27 -47.81 17.12 -30.22
N GLU A 28 -48.99 16.76 -30.71
CA GLU A 28 -49.23 16.18 -32.02
C GLU A 28 -48.86 17.15 -33.15
N ALA A 29 -48.15 16.65 -34.15
CA ALA A 29 -48.09 17.25 -35.48
C ALA A 29 -48.21 16.15 -36.54
N ALA A 30 -49.11 16.37 -37.49
CA ALA A 30 -49.53 15.49 -38.58
C ALA A 30 -48.37 15.11 -39.55
N PRO A 31 -48.50 14.03 -40.35
CA PRO A 31 -47.39 13.48 -41.11
C PRO A 31 -47.09 14.32 -42.35
N LEU A 32 -45.92 14.95 -42.35
CA LEU A 32 -45.30 15.51 -43.55
C LEU A 32 -44.58 14.40 -44.32
N THR A 33 -44.97 14.30 -45.57
CA THR A 33 -44.52 13.31 -46.55
C THR A 33 -43.17 13.75 -47.11
N ILE A 34 -42.21 12.81 -47.07
CA ILE A 34 -40.98 12.68 -47.89
C ILE A 34 -40.54 13.97 -48.61
N GLU A 35 -39.59 14.67 -48.00
CA GLU A 35 -38.61 15.46 -48.76
C GLU A 35 -37.36 14.59 -48.94
N GLU A 36 -36.94 14.41 -50.18
CA GLU A 36 -35.65 13.82 -50.53
C GLU A 36 -34.55 14.51 -49.71
N ARG A 37 -33.73 13.73 -49.01
CA ARG A 37 -32.53 14.27 -48.36
C ARG A 37 -31.71 15.01 -49.43
N PRO A 38 -31.27 16.26 -49.18
CA PRO A 38 -30.40 16.96 -50.11
C PRO A 38 -29.18 16.08 -50.40
N GLU A 39 -28.75 16.06 -51.66
CA GLU A 39 -27.56 15.31 -52.07
C GLU A 39 -26.37 15.68 -51.16
N ARG A 40 -25.92 14.73 -50.33
CA ARG A 40 -24.76 14.95 -49.45
C ARG A 40 -23.56 15.26 -50.34
N THR A 41 -22.87 16.34 -50.00
CA THR A 41 -21.64 16.68 -50.71
C THR A 41 -20.52 15.74 -50.25
N ALA A 42 -19.77 15.19 -51.21
CA ALA A 42 -18.67 14.29 -50.91
C ALA A 42 -17.34 14.99 -51.18
N VAL A 43 -16.48 15.11 -50.17
CA VAL A 43 -15.15 15.69 -50.31
C VAL A 43 -14.13 14.56 -50.39
N ARG A 44 -13.42 14.49 -51.52
CA ARG A 44 -12.30 13.56 -51.68
C ARG A 44 -11.10 14.06 -50.90
N ILE A 45 -10.63 13.24 -49.97
CA ILE A 45 -9.41 13.50 -49.21
C ILE A 45 -8.23 13.08 -50.08
N VAL A 46 -7.63 14.06 -50.76
CA VAL A 46 -6.40 13.88 -51.53
C VAL A 46 -5.23 14.19 -50.61
N ASP A 47 -4.28 13.28 -50.46
CA ASP A 47 -3.06 13.56 -49.69
C ASP A 47 -2.22 14.60 -50.45
N THR A 48 -2.20 15.85 -49.98
CA THR A 48 -1.58 16.97 -50.71
C THR A 48 -0.05 17.04 -50.58
N THR A 49 0.64 15.99 -50.16
CA THR A 49 2.12 16.01 -50.07
C THR A 49 2.79 15.65 -51.41
N SER A 50 3.12 16.71 -52.17
CA SER A 50 4.14 16.84 -53.23
C SER A 50 4.16 15.85 -54.41
N ALA A 51 4.06 16.39 -55.62
CA ALA A 51 4.03 15.70 -56.90
C ALA A 51 5.34 15.01 -57.35
N ASP A 52 6.37 14.87 -56.50
CA ASP A 52 7.73 14.50 -56.94
C ASP A 52 8.36 13.28 -56.22
N ALA A 53 7.57 12.36 -55.65
CA ALA A 53 8.11 11.11 -55.10
C ALA A 53 7.29 9.87 -55.55
N PRO A 54 7.91 8.87 -56.21
CA PRO A 54 7.23 7.62 -56.53
C PRO A 54 6.96 6.81 -55.25
N ILE A 55 5.68 6.74 -54.89
CA ILE A 55 4.95 5.63 -54.27
C ILE A 55 5.81 4.71 -53.38
N LEU A 56 5.97 5.09 -52.10
CA LEU A 56 6.31 4.19 -51.00
C LEU A 56 5.91 4.89 -49.70
N GLN A 57 4.61 5.00 -49.41
CA GLN A 57 4.15 5.59 -48.15
C GLN A 57 3.14 4.71 -47.41
N THR A 58 3.68 4.13 -46.33
CA THR A 58 3.06 3.72 -45.05
C THR A 58 2.00 2.62 -45.05
N TYR A 59 2.42 1.46 -44.52
CA TYR A 59 1.62 0.28 -44.26
C TYR A 59 0.88 0.38 -42.92
N VAL A 60 -0.40 0.02 -42.88
CA VAL A 60 -1.02 -0.56 -41.68
C VAL A 60 -1.15 -2.06 -41.96
N VAL A 61 -0.32 -2.87 -41.29
CA VAL A 61 -0.45 -4.33 -41.31
C VAL A 61 -1.55 -4.67 -40.30
N SER A 62 -2.71 -5.07 -40.81
CA SER A 62 -3.68 -5.84 -40.01
C SER A 62 -3.32 -7.32 -40.18
N GLY A 63 -3.40 -8.11 -39.11
CA GLY A 63 -2.90 -9.48 -39.05
C GLY A 63 -3.38 -10.43 -40.17
N ASP A 64 -2.59 -11.48 -40.36
CA ASP A 64 -2.81 -12.69 -41.17
C ASP A 64 -3.33 -12.46 -42.61
N ASP A 65 -2.48 -11.86 -43.45
CA ASP A 65 -2.58 -11.78 -44.93
C ASP A 65 -3.33 -10.58 -45.55
N HIS A 66 -3.53 -9.47 -44.81
CA HIS A 66 -4.13 -8.24 -45.34
C HIS A 66 -3.21 -7.00 -45.24
N LEU A 67 -3.05 -6.28 -46.35
CA LEU A 67 -2.34 -5.00 -46.41
C LEU A 67 -3.36 -3.90 -46.71
N LEU A 68 -3.43 -2.85 -45.89
CA LEU A 68 -4.33 -1.70 -46.11
C LEU A 68 -3.52 -0.39 -46.18
N PHE A 69 -3.81 0.42 -47.19
CA PHE A 69 -3.28 1.76 -47.39
C PHE A 69 -4.35 2.81 -47.05
N LEU A 70 -4.08 3.65 -46.03
CA LEU A 70 -4.95 4.72 -45.55
C LEU A 70 -4.15 6.02 -45.32
N PRO A 71 -4.79 7.21 -45.41
CA PRO A 71 -4.15 8.48 -45.03
C PRO A 71 -3.66 8.48 -43.57
N ARG A 72 -2.53 9.15 -43.32
CA ARG A 72 -1.74 9.08 -42.05
C ARG A 72 -2.48 9.41 -40.75
N ASN A 73 -3.62 10.09 -40.81
CA ASN A 73 -4.34 10.48 -39.59
C ASN A 73 -5.86 10.28 -39.75
N PRO A 74 -6.44 9.26 -39.10
CA PRO A 74 -7.89 9.07 -38.99
C PRO A 74 -8.66 10.34 -38.60
N ASP A 75 -8.09 11.23 -37.77
CA ASP A 75 -8.73 12.48 -37.36
C ASP A 75 -8.99 13.45 -38.51
N ILE A 76 -8.17 13.41 -39.58
CA ILE A 76 -8.41 14.20 -40.79
C ILE A 76 -9.70 13.73 -41.47
N ILE A 77 -9.91 12.40 -41.54
CA ILE A 77 -11.13 11.81 -42.10
C ILE A 77 -12.32 12.21 -41.23
N ARG A 78 -12.22 12.08 -39.90
CA ARG A 78 -13.31 12.47 -38.98
C ARG A 78 -13.68 13.95 -39.10
N GLY A 79 -12.68 14.82 -39.21
CA GLY A 79 -12.88 16.27 -39.32
C GLY A 79 -13.57 16.70 -40.62
N GLN A 80 -13.56 15.85 -41.66
CA GLN A 80 -14.22 16.12 -42.94
C GLN A 80 -15.61 15.46 -43.05
N VAL A 81 -16.05 14.68 -42.06
CA VAL A 81 -17.38 14.06 -42.04
C VAL A 81 -18.32 14.83 -41.12
N THR A 82 -19.34 15.45 -41.72
CA THR A 82 -20.38 16.21 -41.01
C THR A 82 -21.76 15.63 -41.31
N ASP A 83 -22.82 16.21 -40.75
CA ASP A 83 -24.20 15.78 -41.04
C ASP A 83 -24.52 15.91 -42.55
N ASP A 84 -23.96 16.93 -43.22
CA ASP A 84 -24.24 17.26 -44.62
C ASP A 84 -23.08 16.90 -45.59
N GLN A 85 -21.96 16.39 -45.06
CA GLN A 85 -20.75 16.12 -45.83
C GLN A 85 -20.18 14.72 -45.56
N ASP A 86 -19.98 13.95 -46.62
CA ASP A 86 -19.25 12.68 -46.60
C ASP A 86 -17.78 12.89 -46.99
N ALA A 87 -16.90 12.02 -46.49
CA ALA A 87 -15.52 11.96 -46.92
C ALA A 87 -15.31 10.78 -47.88
N LEU A 88 -14.67 11.02 -49.02
CA LEU A 88 -14.17 9.96 -49.90
C LEU A 88 -12.69 9.76 -49.60
N VAL A 89 -12.33 8.56 -49.16
CA VAL A 89 -10.97 8.20 -48.78
C VAL A 89 -10.46 7.19 -49.78
N GLN A 90 -9.42 7.56 -50.52
CA GLN A 90 -8.77 6.61 -51.41
C GLN A 90 -8.07 5.53 -50.58
N VAL A 91 -8.38 4.28 -50.87
CA VAL A 91 -7.75 3.11 -50.26
C VAL A 91 -7.18 2.21 -51.33
N GLY A 92 -6.06 1.60 -51.00
CA GLY A 92 -5.54 0.42 -51.67
C GLY A 92 -5.43 -0.69 -50.65
N ALA A 93 -5.65 -1.94 -51.06
CA ALA A 93 -5.42 -3.07 -50.21
C ALA A 93 -5.02 -4.32 -50.99
N SER A 94 -4.35 -5.24 -50.32
CA SER A 94 -4.14 -6.60 -50.79
C SER A 94 -4.74 -7.55 -49.76
N VAL A 95 -5.61 -8.44 -50.21
CA VAL A 95 -6.28 -9.46 -49.39
C VAL A 95 -5.92 -10.81 -49.99
N SER A 96 -5.44 -11.75 -49.19
CA SER A 96 -5.20 -13.11 -49.66
C SER A 96 -6.23 -14.06 -49.05
N ASP A 97 -6.72 -14.99 -49.84
CA ASP A 97 -7.58 -16.10 -49.42
C ASP A 97 -7.17 -17.41 -50.10
N GLU A 98 -8.01 -18.45 -50.00
CA GLU A 98 -7.75 -19.77 -50.58
C GLU A 98 -7.64 -19.75 -52.12
N ASP A 99 -8.24 -18.76 -52.79
CA ASP A 99 -8.27 -18.59 -54.24
C ASP A 99 -7.13 -17.69 -54.76
N GLY A 100 -6.33 -17.12 -53.86
CA GLY A 100 -5.11 -16.39 -54.16
C GLY A 100 -5.09 -14.98 -53.57
N ARG A 101 -4.29 -14.10 -54.18
CA ARG A 101 -4.13 -12.71 -53.74
C ARG A 101 -4.96 -11.78 -54.61
N HIS A 102 -5.76 -10.96 -53.95
CA HIS A 102 -6.68 -9.99 -54.54
C HIS A 102 -6.23 -8.58 -54.19
N PHE A 103 -6.28 -7.67 -55.16
CA PHE A 103 -5.97 -6.26 -54.98
C PHE A 103 -7.25 -5.43 -55.02
N ILE A 104 -7.52 -4.69 -53.94
CA ILE A 104 -8.67 -3.80 -53.84
C ILE A 104 -8.18 -2.36 -53.95
N GLU A 105 -8.78 -1.57 -54.84
CA GLU A 105 -8.50 -0.14 -54.96
C GLU A 105 -9.78 0.66 -55.20
N GLY A 106 -9.82 1.90 -54.72
CA GLY A 106 -10.94 2.79 -54.95
C GLY A 106 -11.15 3.74 -53.78
N ASP A 107 -12.32 4.37 -53.72
CA ASP A 107 -12.67 5.23 -52.60
C ASP A 107 -13.63 4.49 -51.66
N VAL A 108 -13.35 4.53 -50.37
CA VAL A 108 -14.40 4.27 -49.37
C VAL A 108 -15.11 5.57 -49.05
N ARG A 109 -16.44 5.51 -48.96
CA ARG A 109 -17.25 6.63 -48.50
C ARG A 109 -17.42 6.52 -46.99
N VAL A 110 -16.97 7.52 -46.26
CA VAL A 110 -17.15 7.63 -44.81
C VAL A 110 -18.22 8.69 -44.55
N SER A 111 -19.26 8.30 -43.84
CA SER A 111 -20.43 9.13 -43.57
C SER A 111 -20.80 9.09 -42.09
N ARG A 112 -21.53 10.08 -41.59
CA ARG A 112 -22.10 10.02 -40.24
C ARG A 112 -23.44 9.27 -40.28
N GLY A 113 -23.54 8.22 -39.47
CA GLY A 113 -24.73 7.39 -39.29
C GLY A 113 -25.77 8.03 -38.34
N PRO A 114 -26.97 7.45 -38.24
CA PRO A 114 -28.08 7.98 -37.44
C PRO A 114 -27.81 8.06 -35.93
N ASP A 115 -26.87 7.25 -35.45
CA ASP A 115 -26.39 7.18 -34.06
C ASP A 115 -25.19 8.11 -33.80
N GLY A 116 -24.81 8.92 -34.79
CA GLY A 116 -23.68 9.84 -34.73
C GLY A 116 -22.32 9.16 -34.94
N GLN A 117 -22.27 7.83 -35.14
CA GLN A 117 -21.05 7.09 -35.43
C GLN A 117 -20.67 7.21 -36.91
N LEU A 118 -19.39 7.02 -37.23
CA LEU A 118 -18.96 6.95 -38.62
C LEU A 118 -19.37 5.61 -39.23
N GLN A 119 -19.82 5.61 -40.48
CA GLN A 119 -20.16 4.44 -41.27
C GLN A 119 -19.34 4.46 -42.56
N VAL A 120 -18.70 3.33 -42.88
CA VAL A 120 -17.89 3.15 -44.08
C VAL A 120 -18.65 2.31 -45.12
N SER A 121 -18.82 2.85 -46.32
CA SER A 121 -19.41 2.13 -47.47
C SER A 121 -18.33 1.71 -48.47
N PRO A 122 -18.34 0.44 -48.94
CA PRO A 122 -17.41 -0.10 -49.93
C PRO A 122 -17.80 0.17 -51.39
N GLU A 123 -18.91 0.87 -51.66
CA GLU A 123 -19.55 0.95 -52.99
C GLU A 123 -18.64 1.41 -54.15
N ASN A 124 -17.56 2.16 -53.87
CA ASN A 124 -16.63 2.62 -54.90
C ASN A 124 -15.29 1.86 -54.92
N LEU A 125 -15.20 0.71 -54.25
CA LEU A 125 -14.04 -0.17 -54.29
C LEU A 125 -14.11 -1.12 -55.48
N ARG A 126 -12.96 -1.46 -56.03
CA ARG A 126 -12.81 -2.43 -57.12
C ARG A 126 -11.83 -3.50 -56.69
N CYS A 127 -12.20 -4.77 -56.84
CA CYS A 127 -11.34 -5.91 -56.58
C CYS A 127 -10.76 -6.44 -57.90
N THR A 128 -9.46 -6.71 -57.94
CA THR A 128 -8.72 -7.20 -59.11
C THR A 128 -7.75 -8.32 -58.69
N GLY A 129 -7.96 -9.54 -59.17
CA GLY A 129 -7.16 -10.72 -58.83
C GLY A 129 -8.01 -11.98 -58.71
N GLY A 130 -7.42 -13.15 -58.97
CA GLY A 130 -8.10 -14.47 -58.94
C GLY A 130 -8.88 -14.82 -60.22
N ASP A 131 -9.00 -16.12 -60.51
CA ASP A 131 -9.89 -16.62 -61.57
C ASP A 131 -11.33 -16.15 -61.26
N MET A 132 -11.96 -15.52 -62.25
CA MET A 132 -13.19 -14.73 -62.11
C MET A 132 -14.23 -15.29 -61.11
N HIS A 133 -14.48 -14.56 -60.02
CA HIS A 133 -15.76 -14.67 -59.28
C HIS A 133 -16.89 -14.08 -60.15
N ALA A 134 -17.26 -14.79 -61.21
CA ALA A 134 -18.49 -14.56 -61.95
C ALA A 134 -19.63 -15.20 -61.14
N GLY A 135 -20.17 -14.50 -60.15
CA GLY A 135 -21.17 -15.07 -59.24
C GLY A 135 -22.18 -14.11 -58.62
N ASP A 136 -21.79 -12.87 -58.29
CA ASP A 136 -22.69 -11.98 -57.56
C ASP A 136 -23.34 -10.98 -58.54
N GLU A 137 -24.63 -11.17 -58.81
CA GLU A 137 -25.45 -10.38 -59.75
C GLU A 137 -25.48 -8.86 -59.42
N ASP A 138 -24.97 -8.47 -58.24
CA ASP A 138 -24.96 -7.09 -57.74
C ASP A 138 -23.59 -6.40 -57.82
N GLY A 139 -22.53 -7.09 -58.29
CA GLY A 139 -21.20 -6.49 -58.50
C GLY A 139 -20.39 -6.19 -57.22
N THR A 140 -20.85 -6.64 -56.05
CA THR A 140 -20.14 -6.53 -54.77
C THR A 140 -19.34 -7.79 -54.48
N CYS A 141 -18.06 -7.64 -54.15
CA CYS A 141 -17.17 -8.74 -53.80
C CYS A 141 -16.94 -8.78 -52.27
N VAL A 142 -16.87 -9.98 -51.68
CA VAL A 142 -16.64 -10.18 -50.23
C VAL A 142 -15.40 -9.45 -49.69
N HIS A 143 -14.36 -9.28 -50.52
CA HIS A 143 -13.14 -8.57 -50.13
C HIS A 143 -13.36 -7.06 -49.97
N GLN A 144 -14.27 -6.46 -50.74
CA GLN A 144 -14.61 -5.02 -50.59
C GLN A 144 -15.24 -4.77 -49.22
N GLY A 145 -16.13 -5.66 -48.77
CA GLY A 145 -16.72 -5.61 -47.42
C GLY A 145 -15.69 -5.78 -46.32
N ALA A 146 -14.73 -6.70 -46.48
CA ALA A 146 -13.63 -6.88 -45.53
C ALA A 146 -12.77 -5.61 -45.38
N ILE A 147 -12.46 -4.92 -46.47
CA ILE A 147 -11.71 -3.65 -46.42
C ILE A 147 -12.51 -2.54 -45.76
N ALA A 148 -13.80 -2.39 -46.07
CA ALA A 148 -14.63 -1.39 -45.40
C ALA A 148 -14.70 -1.62 -43.88
N ASN A 149 -14.80 -2.87 -43.43
CA ASN A 149 -14.76 -3.23 -42.00
C ASN A 149 -13.42 -2.88 -41.35
N LEU A 150 -12.30 -3.15 -42.03
CA LEU A 150 -10.97 -2.76 -41.52
C LEU A 150 -10.82 -1.24 -41.39
N VAL A 151 -11.32 -0.47 -42.36
CA VAL A 151 -11.34 1.00 -42.27
C VAL A 151 -12.27 1.45 -41.13
N GLN A 152 -13.43 0.83 -40.99
CA GLN A 152 -14.40 1.10 -39.93
C GLN A 152 -13.77 0.87 -38.53
N ASP A 153 -13.05 -0.24 -38.34
CA ASP A 153 -12.34 -0.55 -37.10
C ASP A 153 -11.22 0.46 -36.81
N GLN A 154 -10.47 0.86 -37.84
CA GLN A 154 -9.41 1.86 -37.71
C GLN A 154 -9.97 3.25 -37.36
N LEU A 155 -11.14 3.61 -37.91
CA LEU A 155 -11.84 4.85 -37.59
C LEU A 155 -12.57 4.80 -36.23
N GLY A 156 -12.95 3.61 -35.74
CA GLY A 156 -13.53 3.42 -34.41
C GLY A 156 -12.51 3.40 -33.28
N SER A 157 -11.30 2.91 -33.53
CA SER A 157 -10.26 2.71 -32.52
C SER A 157 -9.72 4.00 -31.88
N SER A 158 -9.69 5.14 -32.57
CA SER A 158 -9.19 6.41 -31.98
C SER A 158 -10.22 7.14 -31.09
N GLY A 159 -11.51 6.79 -31.15
CA GLY A 159 -12.51 7.27 -30.18
C GLY A 159 -12.26 6.70 -28.77
N ARG A 160 -11.75 5.47 -28.69
CA ARG A 160 -11.25 4.86 -27.45
C ARG A 160 -10.02 5.61 -26.92
N SER A 161 -9.11 6.06 -27.79
CA SER A 161 -7.91 6.82 -27.41
C SER A 161 -8.19 8.16 -26.70
N ALA A 162 -9.31 8.83 -26.96
CA ALA A 162 -9.66 10.06 -26.24
C ALA A 162 -10.17 9.77 -24.81
N VAL A 163 -10.98 8.73 -24.65
CA VAL A 163 -11.46 8.25 -23.35
C VAL A 163 -10.30 7.67 -22.53
N ASP A 164 -9.42 6.89 -23.17
CA ASP A 164 -8.23 6.32 -22.54
C ASP A 164 -7.24 7.41 -22.10
N ARG A 165 -7.11 8.52 -22.86
CA ARG A 165 -6.30 9.68 -22.46
C ARG A 165 -6.91 10.46 -21.30
N ALA A 166 -8.23 10.64 -21.29
CA ALA A 166 -8.91 11.31 -20.18
C ALA A 166 -8.79 10.49 -18.88
N ALA A 167 -9.01 9.17 -18.96
CA ALA A 167 -8.81 8.26 -17.84
C ALA A 167 -7.33 8.21 -17.39
N ALA A 168 -6.38 8.21 -18.32
CA ALA A 168 -4.95 8.28 -17.98
C ALA A 168 -4.58 9.61 -17.31
N GLN A 169 -5.15 10.74 -17.75
CA GLN A 169 -4.91 12.04 -17.13
C GLN A 169 -5.51 12.10 -15.72
N GLU A 170 -6.70 11.57 -15.52
CA GLU A 170 -7.34 11.48 -14.19
C GLU A 170 -6.47 10.67 -13.21
N VAL A 171 -5.93 9.53 -13.63
CA VAL A 171 -4.99 8.73 -12.82
C VAL A 171 -3.70 9.49 -12.53
N LEU A 172 -3.16 10.24 -13.49
CA LEU A 172 -1.95 11.05 -13.28
C LEU A 172 -2.20 12.20 -12.30
N ASP A 173 -3.36 12.85 -12.37
CA ASP A 173 -3.75 13.95 -11.48
C ASP A 173 -3.97 13.43 -10.04
N GLU A 174 -4.56 12.25 -9.89
CA GLU A 174 -4.71 11.55 -8.59
C GLU A 174 -3.34 11.25 -7.98
N VAL A 175 -2.46 10.55 -8.70
CA VAL A 175 -1.10 10.22 -8.22
C VAL A 175 -0.29 11.49 -7.90
N ALA A 176 -0.45 12.56 -8.66
CA ALA A 176 0.21 13.83 -8.37
C ALA A 176 -0.30 14.49 -7.08
N ALA A 177 -1.61 14.42 -6.82
CA ALA A 177 -2.20 14.93 -5.58
C ALA A 177 -1.75 14.11 -4.36
N GLU A 178 -1.71 12.79 -4.48
CA GLU A 178 -1.24 11.89 -3.41
C GLU A 178 0.25 12.10 -3.10
N HIS A 179 1.09 12.26 -4.14
CA HIS A 179 2.50 12.60 -3.96
C HIS A 179 2.69 13.95 -3.26
N ALA A 180 1.91 14.98 -3.64
CA ALA A 180 1.94 16.28 -2.98
C ALA A 180 1.51 16.18 -1.50
N ALA A 181 0.52 15.34 -1.18
CA ALA A 181 0.11 15.06 0.18
C ALA A 181 1.22 14.37 0.99
N SER A 182 1.95 13.42 0.40
CA SER A 182 3.11 12.77 1.03
C SER A 182 4.21 13.78 1.36
N ILE A 183 4.55 14.69 0.44
CA ILE A 183 5.52 15.78 0.69
C ILE A 183 5.03 16.69 1.83
N ALA A 184 3.76 17.10 1.81
CA ALA A 184 3.19 17.92 2.88
C ALA A 184 3.26 17.22 4.24
N ALA A 185 3.03 15.90 4.29
CA ALA A 185 3.18 15.10 5.50
C ALA A 185 4.64 15.06 6.00
N GLN A 186 5.63 14.97 5.10
CA GLN A 186 7.05 15.07 5.49
C GLN A 186 7.37 16.43 6.13
N ASP A 187 6.91 17.53 5.52
CA ASP A 187 7.14 18.88 6.02
C ASP A 187 6.43 19.12 7.36
N GLN A 188 5.21 18.61 7.52
CA GLN A 188 4.50 18.62 8.80
C GLN A 188 5.29 17.85 9.87
N ALA A 189 5.75 16.63 9.58
CA ALA A 189 6.53 15.83 10.54
C ALA A 189 7.85 16.52 10.95
N ARG A 190 8.48 17.28 10.04
CA ARG A 190 9.65 18.11 10.35
C ARG A 190 9.28 19.30 11.25
N ALA A 191 8.19 20.00 10.93
CA ALA A 191 7.72 21.14 11.69
C ALA A 191 7.30 20.74 13.11
N GLU A 192 6.57 19.65 13.27
CA GLU A 192 6.18 19.09 14.56
C GLU A 192 7.40 18.73 15.39
N ARG A 193 8.40 18.06 14.79
CA ARG A 193 9.65 17.74 15.49
C ARG A 193 10.42 19.00 15.91
N ALA A 194 10.43 20.04 15.09
CA ALA A 194 11.07 21.31 15.42
C ALA A 194 10.31 22.11 16.50
N ALA A 195 8.99 21.94 16.59
CA ALA A 195 8.15 22.59 17.58
C ALA A 195 8.20 21.90 18.96
N GLN A 196 8.65 20.65 19.04
CA GLN A 196 8.80 19.93 20.30
C GLN A 196 9.87 20.58 21.20
N PRO A 197 9.65 20.65 22.52
CA PRO A 197 10.67 21.13 23.45
C PRO A 197 11.98 20.35 23.30
N ALA A 198 13.10 21.05 23.44
CA ALA A 198 14.40 20.39 23.50
C ALA A 198 14.46 19.47 24.73
N VAL A 199 14.78 18.21 24.49
CA VAL A 199 15.00 17.19 25.52
C VAL A 199 16.48 16.79 25.55
N ARG A 200 16.97 16.27 26.68
CA ARG A 200 18.38 15.85 26.80
C ARG A 200 18.70 14.74 25.79
N SER A 201 19.65 15.01 24.89
CA SER A 201 20.14 14.04 23.90
C SER A 201 20.90 12.91 24.60
N TYR A 202 20.48 11.66 24.41
CA TYR A 202 21.25 10.53 24.90
C TYR A 202 22.58 10.37 24.17
N LEU A 203 22.65 10.73 22.89
CA LEU A 203 23.88 10.63 22.11
C LEU A 203 24.95 11.60 22.62
N GLU A 204 24.57 12.85 22.87
CA GLU A 204 25.45 13.94 23.31
C GLU A 204 25.68 13.94 24.83
N ASP A 205 24.68 13.53 25.61
CA ASP A 205 24.70 13.48 27.07
C ASP A 205 24.57 12.01 27.53
N MET A 206 25.73 11.39 27.77
CA MET A 206 25.80 10.00 28.25
C MET A 206 25.21 9.85 29.66
N ASP A 207 25.26 10.89 30.49
CA ASP A 207 24.73 10.85 31.85
C ASP A 207 23.20 10.78 31.82
N ALA A 208 22.55 11.47 30.89
CA ALA A 208 21.10 11.36 30.68
C ALA A 208 20.66 9.92 30.36
N PHE A 209 21.39 9.25 29.46
CA PHE A 209 21.12 7.84 29.15
C PHE A 209 21.40 6.93 30.36
N GLN A 210 22.53 7.15 31.05
CA GLN A 210 22.93 6.32 32.18
C GLN A 210 21.94 6.44 33.34
N GLU A 211 21.44 7.65 33.61
CA GLU A 211 20.39 7.90 34.60
C GLU A 211 19.11 7.11 34.29
N ALA A 212 18.60 7.19 33.05
CA ALA A 212 17.41 6.44 32.65
C ALA A 212 17.62 4.92 32.69
N TYR A 213 18.81 4.46 32.30
CA TYR A 213 19.21 3.05 32.39
C TYR A 213 19.22 2.57 33.85
N ASP A 214 19.86 3.31 34.75
CA ASP A 214 19.99 2.94 36.15
C ASP A 214 18.64 2.95 36.88
N GLN A 215 17.78 3.95 36.61
CA GLN A 215 16.41 3.99 37.14
C GLN A 215 15.62 2.72 36.75
N ALA A 216 15.76 2.24 35.51
CA ALA A 216 15.09 0.99 35.10
C ALA A 216 15.65 -0.24 35.84
N ARG A 217 16.97 -0.29 36.06
CA ARG A 217 17.62 -1.36 36.83
C ARG A 217 17.24 -1.30 38.31
N GLU A 218 16.94 -0.12 38.85
CA GLU A 218 16.44 0.06 40.21
C GLU A 218 15.00 -0.42 40.35
N ARG A 219 14.10 -0.04 39.43
CA ARG A 219 12.72 -0.57 39.37
C ARG A 219 12.71 -2.09 39.36
N GLN A 220 13.52 -2.70 38.48
CA GLN A 220 13.62 -4.16 38.41
C GLN A 220 14.11 -4.78 39.73
N ARG A 221 15.07 -4.14 40.42
CA ARG A 221 15.57 -4.59 41.73
C ARG A 221 14.52 -4.43 42.84
N ALA A 222 13.65 -3.44 42.74
CA ALA A 222 12.53 -3.21 43.64
C ALA A 222 11.32 -4.14 43.37
N GLY A 223 11.36 -4.94 42.29
CA GLY A 223 10.23 -5.78 41.89
C GLY A 223 9.10 -5.03 41.19
N GLU A 224 9.35 -3.79 40.76
CA GLU A 224 8.42 -2.98 39.98
C GLU A 224 8.49 -3.37 38.49
N PRO A 225 7.45 -3.04 37.69
CA PRO A 225 7.51 -3.18 36.24
C PRO A 225 8.74 -2.48 35.67
N LEU A 226 9.55 -3.23 34.91
CA LEU A 226 10.80 -2.73 34.32
C LEU A 226 10.52 -1.51 33.43
N VAL A 227 9.58 -1.68 32.50
CA VAL A 227 9.18 -0.68 31.51
C VAL A 227 7.93 0.03 32.03
N PRO A 228 7.99 1.34 32.32
CA PRO A 228 6.82 2.10 32.75
C PRO A 228 5.71 2.02 31.71
N TYR A 229 4.47 1.87 32.17
CA TYR A 229 3.29 1.82 31.32
C TYR A 229 2.50 3.13 31.46
N MET A 230 2.15 3.74 30.33
CA MET A 230 1.45 5.02 30.27
C MET A 230 0.07 4.83 29.62
N THR A 231 -0.95 5.48 30.14
CA THR A 231 -2.30 5.49 29.53
C THR A 231 -2.65 6.81 28.88
N GLU A 232 -1.95 7.90 29.23
CA GLU A 232 -2.16 9.22 28.65
C GLU A 232 -0.97 9.62 27.81
N ASN A 233 -1.21 9.98 26.54
CA ASN A 233 -0.18 10.40 25.58
C ASN A 233 1.03 9.45 25.60
N ALA A 234 0.77 8.15 25.51
CA ALA A 234 1.79 7.14 25.71
C ALA A 234 2.82 7.11 24.57
N THR A 235 2.45 7.61 23.39
CA THR A 235 3.28 7.60 22.18
C THR A 235 3.92 8.96 21.88
N GLY A 236 3.61 10.00 22.65
CA GLY A 236 4.11 11.35 22.38
C GLY A 236 3.55 11.97 21.11
N GLY A 237 2.30 11.65 20.78
CA GLY A 237 1.61 12.11 19.58
C GLY A 237 1.82 11.24 18.34
N LEU A 238 2.80 10.31 18.34
CA LEU A 238 3.10 9.47 17.19
C LEU A 238 1.92 8.56 16.79
N GLY A 239 1.13 8.13 17.76
CA GLY A 239 -0.07 7.31 17.56
C GLY A 239 -1.37 8.10 17.71
N ALA A 240 -1.33 9.44 17.75
CA ALA A 240 -2.53 10.26 17.90
C ALA A 240 -3.50 10.07 16.72
N ARG A 241 -4.80 10.15 16.99
CA ARG A 241 -5.83 10.09 15.93
C ARG A 241 -5.71 11.23 14.94
N GLU A 242 -5.42 12.42 15.44
CA GLU A 242 -5.17 13.61 14.65
C GLU A 242 -3.67 13.86 14.56
N GLY A 243 -3.11 13.86 13.34
CA GLY A 243 -1.69 14.13 13.09
C GLY A 243 -0.72 12.98 13.40
N GLY A 244 -1.17 11.92 14.09
CA GLY A 244 -0.38 10.71 14.31
C GLY A 244 -0.74 9.58 13.33
N ARG A 245 -0.27 8.37 13.65
CA ARG A 245 -0.48 7.16 12.84
C ARG A 245 -1.32 6.14 13.60
N ALA A 246 -2.30 5.59 12.91
CA ALA A 246 -2.97 4.39 13.39
C ALA A 246 -1.98 3.23 13.52
N PHE A 247 -2.21 2.34 14.49
CA PHE A 247 -1.42 1.13 14.66
C PHE A 247 -2.29 -0.07 15.05
N GLY A 248 -1.73 -1.27 14.99
CA GLY A 248 -2.37 -2.49 15.47
C GLY A 248 -1.35 -3.39 16.13
N VAL A 249 -1.80 -4.29 16.99
CA VAL A 249 -0.97 -5.30 17.65
C VAL A 249 -1.58 -6.69 17.53
N GLU A 250 -0.71 -7.67 17.31
CA GLU A 250 -1.03 -9.09 17.43
C GLU A 250 -0.21 -9.66 18.60
N ILE A 251 -0.90 -10.25 19.57
CA ILE A 251 -0.31 -10.77 20.81
C ILE A 251 -0.47 -12.29 20.81
N GLU A 252 0.60 -12.98 20.41
CA GLU A 252 0.66 -14.43 20.49
C GLU A 252 0.93 -14.90 21.93
N PHE A 253 0.30 -16.01 22.31
CA PHE A 253 0.55 -16.66 23.60
C PHE A 253 0.52 -18.19 23.48
N ASP A 254 1.18 -18.83 24.42
CA ASP A 254 1.20 -20.27 24.63
C ASP A 254 0.62 -20.64 26.00
N TYR A 255 0.59 -21.94 26.29
CA TYR A 255 0.32 -22.45 27.63
C TYR A 255 1.51 -23.26 28.16
N PRO A 256 1.70 -23.35 29.49
CA PRO A 256 2.69 -24.23 30.09
C PRO A 256 2.55 -25.67 29.61
N ALA A 257 3.69 -26.35 29.43
CA ALA A 257 3.73 -27.74 28.98
C ALA A 257 2.97 -28.70 29.92
N SER A 258 2.81 -28.32 31.19
CA SER A 258 2.05 -29.07 32.20
C SER A 258 0.54 -29.10 31.96
N MET A 259 -0.03 -28.16 31.19
CA MET A 259 -1.46 -28.18 30.86
C MET A 259 -1.75 -29.23 29.78
N THR A 260 -2.72 -30.10 30.04
CA THR A 260 -3.27 -31.05 29.08
C THR A 260 -3.98 -30.34 27.93
N HIS A 261 -4.19 -31.04 26.82
CA HIS A 261 -4.91 -30.48 25.67
C HIS A 261 -6.33 -29.98 26.04
N SER A 262 -7.05 -30.73 26.89
CA SER A 262 -8.39 -30.34 27.36
C SER A 262 -8.35 -29.06 28.21
N GLU A 263 -7.36 -28.93 29.10
CA GLU A 263 -7.19 -27.72 29.91
C GLU A 263 -6.84 -26.50 29.07
N ARG A 264 -6.01 -26.65 28.03
CA ARG A 264 -5.68 -25.57 27.09
C ARG A 264 -6.90 -25.11 26.31
N GLN A 265 -7.70 -26.04 25.78
CA GLN A 265 -8.95 -25.68 25.10
C GLN A 265 -9.92 -24.97 26.05
N ALA A 266 -10.04 -25.45 27.30
CA ALA A 266 -10.88 -24.81 28.30
C ALA A 266 -10.38 -23.40 28.63
N ALA A 267 -9.06 -23.21 28.76
CA ALA A 267 -8.46 -21.89 28.98
C ALA A 267 -8.73 -20.92 27.83
N SER A 268 -8.55 -21.34 26.57
CA SER A 268 -8.82 -20.44 25.42
C SER A 268 -10.29 -20.04 25.35
N ARG A 269 -11.22 -20.95 25.65
CA ARG A 269 -12.65 -20.63 25.77
C ARG A 269 -12.95 -19.68 26.93
N ARG A 270 -12.20 -19.75 28.03
CA ARG A 270 -12.32 -18.77 29.12
C ARG A 270 -11.79 -17.40 28.74
N ILE A 271 -10.64 -17.33 28.07
CA ILE A 271 -10.09 -16.07 27.55
C ILE A 271 -11.09 -15.39 26.62
N ALA A 272 -11.61 -16.09 25.60
CA ALA A 272 -12.58 -15.52 24.66
C ALA A 272 -13.82 -14.97 25.37
N ARG A 273 -14.40 -15.75 26.28
CA ARG A 273 -15.58 -15.32 27.05
C ARG A 273 -15.29 -14.11 27.93
N GLU A 274 -14.15 -14.08 28.61
CA GLU A 274 -13.80 -12.98 29.50
C GLU A 274 -13.46 -11.69 28.75
N LEU A 275 -12.87 -11.77 27.55
CA LEU A 275 -12.71 -10.63 26.66
C LEU A 275 -14.07 -10.05 26.25
N HIS A 276 -15.04 -10.90 25.95
CA HIS A 276 -16.40 -10.48 25.62
C HIS A 276 -17.13 -9.88 26.82
N GLU A 277 -17.07 -10.53 27.98
CA GLU A 277 -17.68 -10.05 29.24
C GLU A 277 -17.07 -8.69 29.67
N ALA A 278 -15.80 -8.46 29.36
CA ALA A 278 -15.12 -7.18 29.58
C ALA A 278 -15.52 -6.08 28.57
N GLY A 279 -16.31 -6.41 27.53
CA GLY A 279 -16.65 -5.49 26.45
C GLY A 279 -15.49 -5.18 25.50
N ILE A 280 -14.43 -5.99 25.51
CA ILE A 280 -13.23 -5.84 24.67
C ILE A 280 -13.39 -6.55 23.33
N ALA A 281 -14.09 -7.68 23.31
CA ALA A 281 -14.35 -8.49 22.12
C ALA A 281 -15.85 -8.52 21.76
N PRO A 282 -16.20 -8.62 20.46
CA PRO A 282 -17.59 -8.59 20.02
C PRO A 282 -18.33 -9.89 20.30
N ASP A 283 -17.59 -10.99 20.49
CA ASP A 283 -18.13 -12.32 20.74
C ASP A 283 -17.21 -13.13 21.68
N ALA A 284 -17.77 -14.19 22.28
CA ALA A 284 -17.11 -15.05 23.25
C ALA A 284 -16.40 -16.27 22.61
N ASN A 285 -16.07 -16.22 21.31
CA ASN A 285 -15.53 -17.37 20.59
C ASN A 285 -14.01 -17.26 20.36
N VAL A 286 -13.37 -18.43 20.25
CA VAL A 286 -12.08 -18.54 19.57
C VAL A 286 -12.38 -18.54 18.08
N ASN A 287 -11.96 -17.48 17.39
CA ASN A 287 -12.24 -17.28 15.98
C ASN A 287 -11.26 -18.09 15.11
N GLY A 288 -11.66 -18.40 13.88
CA GLY A 288 -10.75 -19.04 12.92
C GLY A 288 -9.67 -18.06 12.44
N TRP A 289 -8.56 -18.60 11.95
CA TRP A 289 -7.43 -17.84 11.41
C TRP A 289 -7.84 -16.69 10.47
N HIS A 290 -7.28 -15.50 10.68
CA HIS A 290 -7.58 -14.26 9.95
C HIS A 290 -9.06 -13.85 10.00
N ALA A 291 -9.74 -14.05 11.12
CA ALA A 291 -11.14 -13.62 11.26
C ALA A 291 -11.27 -12.09 11.22
N SER A 292 -10.35 -11.37 11.86
CA SER A 292 -10.31 -9.90 11.88
C SER A 292 -10.15 -9.34 10.47
N ALA A 293 -9.17 -9.85 9.71
CA ALA A 293 -8.96 -9.45 8.32
C ALA A 293 -10.19 -9.75 7.44
N ARG A 294 -10.83 -10.92 7.59
CA ARG A 294 -12.03 -11.31 6.83
C ARG A 294 -13.26 -10.47 7.19
N ALA A 295 -13.37 -10.00 8.43
CA ALA A 295 -14.44 -9.10 8.87
C ALA A 295 -14.20 -7.64 8.45
N GLY A 296 -12.96 -7.31 8.07
CA GLY A 296 -12.50 -5.93 7.89
C GLY A 296 -12.10 -5.33 9.24
N TYR A 297 -10.91 -4.71 9.28
CA TYR A 297 -10.47 -4.00 10.47
C TYR A 297 -11.31 -2.74 10.70
N THR A 298 -11.62 -2.48 11.97
CA THR A 298 -12.32 -1.27 12.42
C THR A 298 -11.56 -0.67 13.59
N ASP A 299 -11.82 0.59 13.93
CA ASP A 299 -11.26 1.25 15.12
C ASP A 299 -12.20 1.15 16.34
N ALA A 300 -13.22 0.30 16.28
CA ALA A 300 -14.14 0.11 17.39
C ALA A 300 -13.41 -0.53 18.58
N PRO A 301 -13.49 0.05 19.79
CA PRO A 301 -12.70 -0.38 20.94
C PRO A 301 -13.04 -1.80 21.42
N ASN A 302 -14.22 -2.32 21.04
CA ASN A 302 -14.71 -3.66 21.38
C ASN A 302 -14.53 -4.68 20.24
N ALA A 303 -13.64 -4.42 19.28
CA ALA A 303 -13.42 -5.29 18.12
C ALA A 303 -12.12 -6.12 18.20
N TRP A 304 -11.54 -6.31 19.39
CA TRP A 304 -10.46 -7.27 19.59
C TRP A 304 -10.97 -8.70 19.38
N ARG A 305 -10.12 -9.58 18.86
CA ARG A 305 -10.48 -10.98 18.63
C ARG A 305 -9.41 -11.94 19.13
N LEU A 306 -9.85 -13.02 19.77
CA LEU A 306 -9.00 -14.20 19.96
C LEU A 306 -9.14 -15.09 18.73
N GLU A 307 -8.04 -15.34 18.05
CA GLU A 307 -7.94 -16.17 16.87
C GLU A 307 -7.13 -17.45 17.14
N TYR A 308 -7.49 -18.50 16.41
CA TYR A 308 -6.68 -19.70 16.30
C TYR A 308 -5.46 -19.43 15.43
N ASP A 309 -4.28 -19.75 15.97
CA ASP A 309 -3.02 -19.78 15.24
C ASP A 309 -2.43 -21.20 15.30
N SER A 310 -1.83 -21.65 14.20
CA SER A 310 -1.29 -23.01 14.09
C SER A 310 0.11 -23.19 14.69
N THR A 311 0.81 -22.08 14.94
CA THR A 311 2.19 -22.00 15.45
C THR A 311 2.26 -21.69 16.95
N VAL A 312 1.17 -21.24 17.57
CA VAL A 312 1.05 -21.00 19.02
C VAL A 312 -0.30 -21.48 19.57
N ALA A 313 -0.61 -21.24 20.85
CA ALA A 313 -1.90 -21.65 21.43
C ALA A 313 -3.06 -20.72 21.07
N GLY A 314 -2.76 -19.46 20.73
CA GLY A 314 -3.71 -18.48 20.25
C GLY A 314 -3.05 -17.12 20.01
N GLU A 315 -3.74 -16.29 19.25
CA GLU A 315 -3.31 -14.93 18.93
C GLU A 315 -4.46 -13.96 19.25
N ILE A 316 -4.16 -12.90 19.99
CA ILE A 316 -5.10 -11.79 20.18
C ILE A 316 -4.79 -10.70 19.18
N VAL A 317 -5.74 -10.41 18.29
CA VAL A 317 -5.62 -9.38 17.25
C VAL A 317 -6.40 -8.14 17.67
N SER A 318 -5.76 -6.97 17.60
CA SER A 318 -6.38 -5.70 17.94
C SER A 318 -7.26 -5.14 16.80
N PRO A 319 -8.21 -4.24 17.12
CA PRO A 319 -8.72 -3.28 16.14
C PRO A 319 -7.61 -2.33 15.67
N ILE A 320 -7.97 -1.38 14.80
CA ILE A 320 -7.16 -0.20 14.52
C ILE A 320 -7.10 0.65 15.80
N LEU A 321 -5.90 0.90 16.30
CA LEU A 321 -5.63 1.59 17.55
C LEU A 321 -5.08 2.99 17.32
N TYR A 322 -5.37 3.85 18.29
CA TYR A 322 -4.79 5.18 18.45
C TYR A 322 -4.35 5.37 19.90
N ASP A 323 -3.47 6.34 20.16
CA ASP A 323 -2.94 6.71 21.47
C ASP A 323 -4.01 7.37 22.34
N GLU A 324 -4.91 6.53 22.84
CA GLU A 324 -6.05 6.91 23.67
C GLU A 324 -6.02 6.08 24.97
N PRO A 325 -6.45 6.65 26.11
CA PRO A 325 -6.50 5.91 27.36
C PRO A 325 -7.27 4.58 27.27
N GLN A 326 -8.33 4.53 26.46
CA GLN A 326 -9.09 3.30 26.24
C GLN A 326 -8.27 2.21 25.54
N THR A 327 -7.46 2.56 24.54
CA THR A 327 -6.55 1.63 23.85
C THR A 327 -5.63 0.94 24.85
N TRP A 328 -4.99 1.73 25.70
CA TRP A 328 -4.03 1.23 26.67
C TRP A 328 -4.72 0.43 27.78
N ASN A 329 -5.86 0.90 28.30
CA ASN A 329 -6.64 0.14 29.27
C ASN A 329 -7.07 -1.22 28.70
N ASN A 330 -7.53 -1.27 27.44
CA ASN A 330 -7.90 -2.52 26.76
C ASN A 330 -6.68 -3.45 26.60
N LEU A 331 -5.54 -2.93 26.14
CA LEU A 331 -4.32 -3.72 25.99
C LEU A 331 -3.87 -4.34 27.32
N ALA A 332 -3.83 -3.54 28.39
CA ALA A 332 -3.48 -4.04 29.72
C ALA A 332 -4.45 -5.11 30.21
N GLN A 333 -5.75 -4.92 29.98
CA GLN A 333 -6.79 -5.87 30.36
C GLN A 333 -6.72 -7.17 29.54
N VAL A 334 -6.41 -7.09 28.24
CA VAL A 334 -6.13 -8.26 27.37
C VAL A 334 -4.99 -9.08 27.95
N CYS A 335 -3.84 -8.44 28.23
CA CYS A 335 -2.67 -9.13 28.79
C CYS A 335 -3.00 -9.80 30.13
N GLU A 336 -3.75 -9.12 31.01
CA GLU A 336 -4.17 -9.68 32.29
C GLU A 336 -5.13 -10.88 32.14
N ILE A 337 -6.12 -10.79 31.24
CA ILE A 337 -7.06 -11.90 30.97
C ILE A 337 -6.32 -13.14 30.44
N VAL A 338 -5.35 -12.94 29.54
CA VAL A 338 -4.53 -14.04 29.03
C VAL A 338 -3.69 -14.66 30.16
N ARG A 339 -2.95 -13.84 30.93
CA ARG A 339 -2.10 -14.33 32.04
C ARG A 339 -2.90 -15.08 33.10
N ARG A 340 -4.04 -14.53 33.57
CA ARG A 340 -4.84 -15.17 34.63
C ARG A 340 -5.45 -16.51 34.21
N ASN A 341 -5.62 -16.74 32.91
CA ASN A 341 -6.09 -18.01 32.35
C ASN A 341 -4.95 -19.00 32.02
N GLY A 342 -3.71 -18.66 32.40
CA GLY A 342 -2.54 -19.52 32.25
C GLY A 342 -1.76 -19.28 30.96
N GLY A 343 -2.10 -18.25 30.18
CA GLY A 343 -1.34 -17.88 28.99
C GLY A 343 0.07 -17.38 29.37
N ILE A 344 1.06 -17.76 28.56
CA ILE A 344 2.47 -17.38 28.72
C ILE A 344 3.03 -16.85 27.40
N ALA A 345 3.99 -15.94 27.46
CA ALA A 345 4.88 -15.67 26.34
C ALA A 345 6.00 -16.72 26.35
N SER A 346 6.15 -17.45 25.24
CA SER A 346 7.14 -18.53 25.12
C SER A 346 8.16 -18.17 24.02
N PRO A 347 9.28 -18.91 23.89
CA PRO A 347 10.19 -18.74 22.75
C PRO A 347 9.56 -19.04 21.38
N ARG A 348 8.31 -19.51 21.30
CA ARG A 348 7.57 -19.66 20.03
C ARG A 348 6.78 -18.40 19.68
N THR A 349 6.37 -17.62 20.67
CA THR A 349 5.45 -16.50 20.49
C THR A 349 6.17 -15.27 19.97
N GLY A 350 5.64 -14.63 18.94
CA GLY A 350 5.99 -13.30 18.46
C GLY A 350 5.07 -12.21 19.00
N GLY A 351 5.49 -10.96 18.85
CA GLY A 351 4.62 -9.80 18.91
C GLY A 351 4.66 -9.09 17.57
N HIS A 352 3.51 -8.81 16.97
CA HIS A 352 3.46 -8.07 15.71
C HIS A 352 2.91 -6.68 15.96
N VAL A 353 3.59 -5.66 15.41
CA VAL A 353 3.11 -4.28 15.43
C VAL A 353 2.89 -3.82 14.01
N HIS A 354 1.66 -3.45 13.69
CA HIS A 354 1.28 -2.88 12.39
C HIS A 354 1.24 -1.37 12.53
N VAL A 355 1.93 -0.64 11.65
CA VAL A 355 1.93 0.82 11.64
C VAL A 355 1.42 1.31 10.30
N ALA A 356 0.36 2.13 10.32
CA ALA A 356 -0.19 2.72 9.12
C ALA A 356 0.83 3.64 8.42
N VAL A 357 0.94 3.49 7.10
CA VAL A 357 1.79 4.29 6.21
C VAL A 357 1.03 4.90 5.01
N PRO A 358 -0.20 5.41 5.18
CA PRO A 358 -0.96 5.99 4.07
C PRO A 358 -0.25 7.20 3.44
N ASP A 359 0.54 7.91 4.23
CA ASP A 359 1.34 9.06 3.83
C ASP A 359 2.69 8.70 3.20
N TYR A 360 3.04 7.41 3.14
CA TYR A 360 4.14 6.95 2.31
C TYR A 360 3.71 6.86 0.85
N ASP A 361 2.47 6.41 0.63
CA ASP A 361 1.80 6.38 -0.67
C ASP A 361 2.70 5.78 -1.80
N HIS A 362 2.67 6.31 -3.01
CA HIS A 362 3.52 5.95 -4.14
C HIS A 362 4.96 6.50 -4.02
N THR A 363 5.29 7.17 -2.91
CA THR A 363 6.63 7.74 -2.65
C THR A 363 7.58 6.65 -2.13
N VAL A 364 8.28 6.00 -3.05
CA VAL A 364 9.19 4.87 -2.76
C VAL A 364 10.36 5.26 -1.85
N GLU A 365 10.73 6.54 -1.82
CA GLU A 365 11.79 7.10 -0.98
C GLU A 365 11.49 6.89 0.51
N ASN A 366 10.23 7.03 0.94
CA ASN A 366 9.81 6.83 2.33
C ASN A 366 10.01 5.37 2.76
N HIS A 367 9.66 4.44 1.87
CA HIS A 367 9.84 3.00 2.09
C HIS A 367 11.31 2.61 2.14
N ASN A 368 12.11 3.10 1.19
CA ASN A 368 13.56 2.91 1.19
C ASN A 368 14.20 3.48 2.47
N GLN A 369 13.76 4.65 2.92
CA GLN A 369 14.25 5.27 4.14
C GLN A 369 13.94 4.40 5.37
N LEU A 370 12.73 3.84 5.46
CA LEU A 370 12.34 2.95 6.56
C LEU A 370 13.20 1.68 6.59
N ILE A 371 13.31 0.97 5.47
CA ILE A 371 14.11 -0.26 5.37
C ILE A 371 15.57 0.00 5.76
N ASN A 372 16.17 1.07 5.23
CA ASN A 372 17.56 1.39 5.52
C ASN A 372 17.77 1.91 6.95
N THR A 373 16.79 2.61 7.53
CA THR A 373 16.85 3.03 8.94
C THR A 373 16.78 1.82 9.87
N VAL A 374 15.88 0.87 9.59
CA VAL A 374 15.82 -0.41 10.33
C VAL A 374 17.11 -1.20 10.17
N ALA A 375 17.67 -1.30 8.96
CA ALA A 375 18.97 -1.94 8.73
C ALA A 375 20.11 -1.24 9.49
N GLY A 376 20.08 0.10 9.58
CA GLY A 376 21.03 0.93 10.32
C GLY A 376 21.06 0.66 11.82
N TYR A 377 19.92 0.25 12.38
CA TYR A 377 19.77 -0.06 13.80
C TYR A 377 19.46 -1.54 14.08
N GLU A 378 19.61 -2.42 13.09
CA GLU A 378 19.17 -3.82 13.15
C GLU A 378 19.65 -4.53 14.42
N ASP A 379 20.95 -4.48 14.75
CA ASP A 379 21.49 -5.13 15.96
C ASP A 379 20.87 -4.58 17.27
N VAL A 380 20.56 -3.27 17.34
CA VAL A 380 19.89 -2.66 18.49
C VAL A 380 18.42 -3.06 18.53
N ILE A 381 17.73 -3.02 17.39
CA ILE A 381 16.31 -3.40 17.29
C ILE A 381 16.13 -4.85 17.73
N TYR A 382 16.97 -5.78 17.28
CA TYR A 382 16.90 -7.19 17.72
C TYR A 382 17.32 -7.41 19.18
N ARG A 383 18.05 -6.48 19.79
CA ARG A 383 18.22 -6.47 21.24
C ARG A 383 16.93 -6.01 21.92
N LEU A 384 16.33 -4.91 21.48
CA LEU A 384 15.07 -4.42 22.05
C LEU A 384 13.90 -5.39 21.81
N ALA A 385 14.01 -6.21 20.78
CA ALA A 385 13.01 -7.21 20.44
C ALA A 385 12.84 -8.30 21.47
N GLN A 386 13.88 -8.58 22.27
CA GLN A 386 13.79 -9.60 23.30
C GLN A 386 12.72 -9.26 24.33
N ASN A 387 11.94 -10.27 24.73
CA ASN A 387 11.10 -10.19 25.93
C ASN A 387 12.00 -10.11 27.18
N PRO A 388 11.92 -9.03 28.00
CA PRO A 388 12.78 -8.89 29.19
C PRO A 388 12.63 -10.00 30.24
N ALA A 389 11.52 -10.74 30.23
CA ALA A 389 11.29 -11.89 31.10
C ALA A 389 11.95 -13.18 30.58
N ALA A 390 12.41 -13.20 29.33
CA ALA A 390 13.12 -14.33 28.73
C ALA A 390 14.65 -14.18 28.86
N ASP A 391 15.38 -15.30 28.81
CA ASP A 391 16.84 -15.30 28.88
C ASP A 391 17.54 -14.79 27.60
N ARG A 392 16.84 -14.89 26.47
CA ARG A 392 17.30 -14.51 25.12
C ARG A 392 16.10 -14.27 24.19
N HIS A 393 16.35 -13.60 23.07
CA HIS A 393 15.44 -13.48 21.94
C HIS A 393 14.95 -14.86 21.43
N ARG A 394 13.76 -14.92 20.84
CA ARG A 394 13.14 -16.15 20.28
C ARG A 394 13.87 -16.78 19.09
N GLY A 395 14.92 -16.12 18.59
CA GLY A 395 15.63 -16.48 17.35
C GLY A 395 15.06 -15.78 16.11
N LEU A 396 15.55 -16.15 14.92
CA LEU A 396 15.30 -15.42 13.66
C LEU A 396 14.38 -16.15 12.67
N GLU A 397 13.95 -17.38 12.97
CA GLU A 397 13.22 -18.27 12.05
C GLU A 397 11.96 -17.62 11.43
N TRP A 398 11.25 -16.80 12.21
CA TRP A 398 9.99 -16.14 11.82
C TRP A 398 10.10 -14.62 11.74
N CYS A 399 11.33 -14.10 11.81
CA CYS A 399 11.61 -12.68 11.79
C CYS A 399 13.06 -12.41 11.38
N THR A 400 13.54 -13.04 10.31
CA THR A 400 14.87 -12.80 9.77
C THR A 400 14.98 -11.33 9.34
N PRO A 401 16.10 -10.63 9.60
CA PRO A 401 16.27 -9.26 9.14
C PRO A 401 16.08 -9.13 7.63
N ASN A 402 15.50 -8.02 7.20
CA ASN A 402 15.30 -7.75 5.78
C ASN A 402 16.63 -7.79 5.02
N THR A 403 16.58 -8.32 3.79
CA THR A 403 17.73 -8.20 2.90
C THR A 403 17.86 -6.74 2.49
N GLN A 404 18.94 -6.10 2.93
CA GLN A 404 19.22 -4.75 2.50
C GLN A 404 19.45 -4.74 0.98
N PRO A 405 18.73 -3.89 0.23
CA PRO A 405 18.90 -3.85 -1.21
C PRO A 405 20.23 -3.16 -1.57
N SER A 406 20.93 -3.66 -2.60
CA SER A 406 22.20 -3.08 -3.06
C SER A 406 22.03 -1.72 -3.75
N ARG A 407 20.81 -1.40 -4.16
CA ARG A 407 20.35 -0.11 -4.71
C ARG A 407 18.95 0.17 -4.16
N PRO A 408 18.53 1.43 -4.00
CA PRO A 408 17.17 1.75 -3.61
C PRO A 408 16.15 1.08 -4.54
N TYR A 409 15.01 0.64 -4.00
CA TYR A 409 13.88 0.21 -4.81
C TYR A 409 13.35 1.40 -5.61
N THR A 410 12.87 1.12 -6.83
CA THR A 410 12.36 2.15 -7.75
C THR A 410 10.84 2.18 -7.84
N SER A 411 10.13 1.28 -7.14
CA SER A 411 8.67 1.27 -7.07
C SER A 411 8.17 0.62 -5.78
N VAL A 412 6.96 0.98 -5.37
CA VAL A 412 6.26 0.38 -4.22
C VAL A 412 6.04 -1.13 -4.43
N SER A 413 5.71 -1.54 -5.66
CA SER A 413 5.58 -2.96 -6.00
C SER A 413 6.89 -3.74 -5.77
N ALA A 414 8.05 -3.14 -6.03
CA ALA A 414 9.34 -3.77 -5.72
C ALA A 414 9.56 -3.86 -4.21
N VAL A 415 9.29 -2.79 -3.46
CA VAL A 415 9.35 -2.80 -1.99
C VAL A 415 8.52 -3.97 -1.44
N GLN A 416 7.27 -4.07 -1.85
CA GLN A 416 6.36 -5.14 -1.44
C GLN A 416 6.90 -6.52 -1.83
N SER A 417 7.19 -6.76 -3.12
CA SER A 417 7.57 -8.07 -3.63
C SER A 417 8.82 -8.67 -2.97
N TYR A 418 9.79 -7.82 -2.60
CA TYR A 418 11.01 -8.28 -1.92
C TYR A 418 10.86 -8.40 -0.40
N ASN A 419 9.78 -7.87 0.17
CA ASN A 419 9.60 -7.77 1.61
C ASN A 419 8.18 -8.18 2.04
N ASN A 420 7.55 -9.18 1.41
CA ASN A 420 6.17 -9.63 1.70
C ASN A 420 6.09 -10.99 2.42
N SER A 421 7.13 -11.38 3.16
CA SER A 421 7.18 -12.70 3.81
C SER A 421 6.81 -12.62 5.29
N HIS A 422 6.05 -13.61 5.78
CA HIS A 422 5.82 -13.78 7.21
C HIS A 422 7.08 -14.19 8.01
N HIS A 423 8.20 -14.44 7.33
CA HIS A 423 9.48 -14.82 7.93
C HIS A 423 10.46 -13.66 8.12
N ILE A 424 10.13 -12.43 7.71
CA ILE A 424 11.04 -11.28 7.81
C ILE A 424 10.63 -10.31 8.91
N GLY A 425 11.60 -9.61 9.48
CA GLY A 425 11.40 -8.71 10.63
C GLY A 425 10.57 -7.47 10.32
N LEU A 426 10.67 -6.91 9.10
CA LEU A 426 9.83 -5.81 8.63
C LEU A 426 9.10 -6.25 7.34
N ASN A 427 7.80 -6.47 7.43
CA ASN A 427 6.96 -6.98 6.35
C ASN A 427 6.14 -5.84 5.72
N PHE A 428 6.14 -5.79 4.40
CA PHE A 428 5.44 -4.85 3.53
C PHE A 428 4.37 -5.54 2.68
N GLN A 429 3.94 -6.75 3.02
CA GLN A 429 2.88 -7.47 2.30
C GLN A 429 1.62 -6.61 2.08
N SER A 430 1.27 -5.78 3.07
CA SER A 430 0.12 -4.89 3.05
C SER A 430 0.36 -3.55 2.35
N VAL A 431 1.53 -3.33 1.73
CA VAL A 431 1.86 -2.08 1.05
C VAL A 431 1.63 -2.18 -0.46
N HIS A 432 0.74 -1.33 -0.97
CA HIS A 432 0.27 -1.32 -2.35
C HIS A 432 0.21 0.08 -2.97
N GLY A 433 0.55 1.13 -2.22
CA GLY A 433 0.29 2.53 -2.55
C GLY A 433 -1.18 2.86 -2.32
N ARG A 434 -1.71 2.57 -1.12
CA ARG A 434 -3.13 2.80 -0.79
C ARG A 434 -3.28 3.33 0.63
N GLN A 435 -4.43 3.96 0.92
CA GLN A 435 -4.78 4.49 2.25
C GLN A 435 -4.82 3.43 3.37
N SER A 436 -4.99 2.15 3.03
CA SER A 436 -5.00 1.04 4.00
C SER A 436 -3.61 0.46 4.29
N ASP A 437 -2.57 1.00 3.65
CA ASP A 437 -1.22 0.45 3.73
C ASP A 437 -0.65 0.54 5.14
N HIS A 438 0.03 -0.52 5.54
CA HIS A 438 0.75 -0.57 6.80
C HIS A 438 2.02 -1.41 6.66
N ALA A 439 3.04 -1.04 7.42
CA ALA A 439 4.23 -1.85 7.62
C ALA A 439 4.06 -2.68 8.89
N GLU A 440 4.48 -3.94 8.84
CA GLU A 440 4.37 -4.87 9.95
C GLU A 440 5.75 -5.18 10.52
N PHE A 441 5.93 -4.94 11.81
CA PHE A 441 7.15 -5.23 12.56
C PHE A 441 6.97 -6.56 13.29
N ARG A 442 7.64 -7.59 12.80
CA ARG A 442 7.53 -8.99 13.25
C ARG A 442 8.69 -9.43 14.14
N MET A 443 9.72 -8.60 14.29
CA MET A 443 10.91 -8.97 15.05
C MET A 443 10.66 -9.11 16.55
N TRP A 444 9.62 -8.50 17.10
CA TRP A 444 9.37 -8.51 18.54
C TRP A 444 9.10 -9.93 19.06
N ASP A 445 9.70 -10.28 20.20
CA ASP A 445 9.28 -11.44 20.98
C ASP A 445 7.87 -11.19 21.53
N GLY A 446 7.09 -12.26 21.66
CA GLY A 446 5.82 -12.22 22.36
C GLY A 446 6.01 -11.77 23.82
N SER A 447 5.05 -10.99 24.33
CA SER A 447 5.03 -10.52 25.70
C SER A 447 3.59 -10.40 26.20
N LEU A 448 3.39 -10.58 27.50
CA LEU A 448 2.14 -10.30 28.20
C LEU A 448 2.35 -9.20 29.27
N ASP A 449 3.46 -8.46 29.16
CA ASP A 449 3.74 -7.25 29.92
C ASP A 449 3.36 -6.02 29.08
N PRO A 450 2.37 -5.22 29.52
CA PRO A 450 1.85 -4.12 28.72
C PRO A 450 2.88 -2.99 28.50
N GLY A 451 3.80 -2.77 29.46
CA GLY A 451 4.91 -1.83 29.32
C GLY A 451 5.85 -2.20 28.17
N THR A 452 6.22 -3.48 28.09
CA THR A 452 7.06 -4.03 27.01
C THR A 452 6.38 -3.88 25.66
N ILE A 453 5.11 -4.28 25.52
CA ILE A 453 4.37 -4.16 24.26
C ILE A 453 4.26 -2.69 23.83
N GLN A 454 3.93 -1.79 24.76
CA GLN A 454 3.84 -0.35 24.47
C GLN A 454 5.19 0.25 24.03
N ALA A 455 6.30 -0.16 24.63
CA ALA A 455 7.62 0.28 24.20
C ALA A 455 7.95 -0.20 22.77
N GLN A 456 7.58 -1.43 22.43
CA GLN A 456 7.75 -1.98 21.07
C GLN A 456 6.89 -1.21 20.06
N VAL A 457 5.63 -0.92 20.40
CA VAL A 457 4.74 -0.04 19.60
C VAL A 457 5.38 1.33 19.38
N ASN A 458 5.89 1.95 20.44
CA ASN A 458 6.55 3.25 20.37
C ASN A 458 7.79 3.23 19.47
N VAL A 459 8.60 2.16 19.52
CA VAL A 459 9.77 2.03 18.63
C VAL A 459 9.32 1.88 17.17
N SER A 460 8.31 1.05 16.88
CA SER A 460 7.76 0.89 15.53
C SER A 460 7.19 2.20 14.98
N LEU A 461 6.35 2.90 15.75
CA LEU A 461 5.82 4.22 15.39
C LEU A 461 6.95 5.24 15.16
N GLY A 462 7.94 5.27 16.06
CA GLY A 462 9.06 6.19 15.99
C GLY A 462 9.95 5.97 14.76
N LEU A 463 10.22 4.71 14.40
CA LEU A 463 10.98 4.34 13.20
C LEU A 463 10.26 4.77 11.93
N THR A 464 8.95 4.49 11.83
CA THR A 464 8.13 4.91 10.69
C THR A 464 8.05 6.43 10.57
N ASN A 465 7.79 7.14 11.67
CA ASN A 465 7.73 8.61 11.63
C ASN A 465 9.09 9.25 11.32
N ALA A 466 10.19 8.71 11.85
CA ALA A 466 11.53 9.18 11.52
C ALA A 466 11.85 9.00 10.04
N ALA A 467 11.48 7.85 9.46
CA ALA A 467 11.69 7.58 8.04
C ALA A 467 10.91 8.54 7.13
N LEU A 468 9.63 8.84 7.43
CA LEU A 468 8.89 9.88 6.69
C LEU A 468 9.62 11.22 6.77
N ARG A 469 9.87 11.70 7.99
CA ARG A 469 10.45 13.02 8.26
C ARG A 469 11.79 13.24 7.53
N GLU A 470 12.59 12.18 7.43
CA GLU A 470 13.99 12.24 6.99
C GLU A 470 14.21 11.84 5.53
N ALA A 471 13.21 11.23 4.89
CA ALA A 471 13.29 10.86 3.49
C ALA A 471 13.74 12.06 2.63
N GLY A 472 14.70 11.82 1.73
CA GLY A 472 15.29 12.83 0.85
C GLY A 472 16.18 13.89 1.51
N SER A 473 16.27 13.95 2.85
CA SER A 473 16.98 15.03 3.57
C SER A 473 18.10 14.53 4.50
N THR A 474 17.91 13.38 5.15
CA THR A 474 18.87 12.82 6.10
C THR A 474 19.18 11.37 5.74
N PRO A 475 20.46 11.02 5.52
CA PRO A 475 20.81 9.65 5.19
C PRO A 475 20.47 8.70 6.36
N PRO A 476 20.09 7.45 6.05
CA PRO A 476 19.93 6.41 7.06
C PRO A 476 21.30 6.08 7.70
N PRO A 477 21.32 5.50 8.91
CA PRO A 477 22.57 5.09 9.54
C PRO A 477 23.24 3.95 8.74
N PRO A 478 24.57 3.79 8.84
CA PRO A 478 25.24 2.63 8.25
C PRO A 478 24.66 1.32 8.81
N PRO A 479 24.44 0.29 7.97
CA PRO A 479 23.83 -0.97 8.37
C PRO A 479 24.58 -1.68 9.51
N GLN A 480 23.83 -2.16 10.50
CA GLN A 480 24.37 -2.88 11.67
C GLN A 480 23.71 -4.25 11.78
N ARG A 481 24.18 -5.21 10.97
CA ARG A 481 23.67 -6.58 10.99
C ARG A 481 23.64 -7.17 12.39
N VAL A 482 22.66 -8.00 12.69
CA VAL A 482 22.59 -8.77 13.95
C VAL A 482 23.95 -9.39 14.29
N GLY A 483 24.37 -9.21 15.54
CA GLY A 483 25.70 -9.59 16.04
C GLY A 483 26.81 -8.55 15.76
N HIS A 484 26.48 -7.35 15.28
CA HIS A 484 27.45 -6.26 15.04
C HIS A 484 28.25 -5.94 16.31
N HIS A 485 27.58 -5.78 17.45
CA HIS A 485 28.20 -5.56 18.76
C HIS A 485 29.24 -6.64 19.11
N ARG A 486 29.01 -7.92 18.77
CA ARG A 486 29.99 -9.00 19.04
C ARG A 486 31.24 -8.83 18.22
N ARG A 487 31.08 -8.57 16.91
CA ARG A 487 32.19 -8.35 15.98
C ARG A 487 33.01 -7.14 16.42
N ALA A 488 32.35 -6.02 16.74
CA ALA A 488 33.00 -4.82 17.24
C ALA A 488 33.78 -5.08 18.54
N ARG A 489 33.17 -5.76 19.51
CA ARG A 489 33.85 -6.13 20.77
C ARG A 489 35.05 -7.05 20.56
N ALA A 490 34.92 -8.04 19.68
CA ALA A 490 36.00 -8.96 19.37
C ALA A 490 37.19 -8.23 18.72
N GLN A 491 36.92 -7.33 17.76
CA GLN A 491 37.93 -6.49 17.12
C GLN A 491 38.62 -5.55 18.12
N ALA A 492 37.87 -5.01 19.09
CA ALA A 492 38.41 -4.17 20.15
C ALA A 492 39.10 -4.94 21.29
N GLY A 493 39.15 -6.28 21.24
CA GLY A 493 39.74 -7.11 22.30
C GLY A 493 39.00 -7.06 23.64
N GLN A 494 37.74 -6.60 23.66
CA GLN A 494 36.99 -6.33 24.88
C GLN A 494 36.35 -7.60 25.46
N ARG A 495 36.85 -8.05 26.62
CA ARG A 495 36.31 -9.18 27.39
C ARG A 495 35.68 -8.69 28.70
N GLY A 496 34.54 -9.27 29.09
CA GLY A 496 33.87 -8.96 30.36
C GLY A 496 32.82 -7.83 30.30
N PRO A 497 32.38 -7.29 31.45
CA PRO A 497 31.48 -6.15 31.52
C PRO A 497 32.07 -4.91 30.87
N LEU A 498 31.26 -4.13 30.15
CA LEU A 498 31.68 -2.87 29.55
C LEU A 498 31.54 -1.74 30.56
N THR A 499 32.53 -0.86 30.63
CA THR A 499 32.52 0.33 31.50
C THR A 499 33.14 1.52 30.76
N GLY A 500 32.91 2.74 31.25
CA GLY A 500 33.51 3.97 30.72
C GLY A 500 33.32 4.14 29.21
N GLU A 501 34.42 4.40 28.50
CA GLU A 501 34.40 4.61 27.05
C GLU A 501 33.89 3.37 26.27
N ALA A 502 34.24 2.16 26.72
CA ALA A 502 33.79 0.94 26.06
C ALA A 502 32.26 0.78 26.11
N TRP A 503 31.65 1.15 27.23
CA TRP A 503 30.20 1.19 27.38
C TRP A 503 29.56 2.30 26.55
N THR A 504 30.16 3.49 26.58
CA THR A 504 29.73 4.67 25.81
C THR A 504 29.71 4.37 24.30
N ASN A 505 30.74 3.69 23.81
CA ASN A 505 30.85 3.28 22.40
C ASN A 505 29.88 2.16 22.05
N ALA A 506 29.74 1.14 22.91
CA ALA A 506 28.84 0.01 22.65
C ALA A 506 27.34 0.37 22.71
N THR A 507 26.99 1.48 23.35
CA THR A 507 25.61 1.99 23.42
C THR A 507 25.31 3.10 22.42
N ARG A 508 26.32 3.58 21.68
CA ARG A 508 26.18 4.72 20.77
C ARG A 508 25.02 4.55 19.78
N SER A 509 24.90 3.39 19.13
CA SER A 509 23.82 3.13 18.16
C SER A 509 22.43 3.18 18.80
N PHE A 510 22.28 2.71 20.04
CA PHE A 510 21.02 2.79 20.77
C PHE A 510 20.67 4.25 21.11
N ARG A 511 21.65 5.01 21.63
CA ARG A 511 21.46 6.41 22.01
C ARG A 511 21.11 7.28 20.81
N ASP A 512 21.80 7.07 19.69
CA ASP A 512 21.51 7.68 18.38
C ASP A 512 20.09 7.36 17.90
N MET A 513 19.68 6.08 17.93
CA MET A 513 18.33 5.68 17.56
C MET A 513 17.26 6.32 18.45
N ALA A 514 17.43 6.27 19.77
CA ALA A 514 16.47 6.83 20.73
C ALA A 514 16.29 8.34 20.52
N ASP A 515 17.38 9.07 20.28
CA ASP A 515 17.32 10.50 19.96
C ASP A 515 16.63 10.76 18.62
N ARG A 516 16.93 9.95 17.61
CA ARG A 516 16.35 10.08 16.27
C ARG A 516 14.84 9.85 16.26
N ILE A 517 14.35 8.83 16.96
CA ILE A 517 12.93 8.45 16.88
C ILE A 517 12.04 9.14 17.92
N PHE A 518 12.58 9.59 19.06
CA PHE A 518 11.78 10.20 20.13
C PHE A 518 12.18 11.64 20.43
N GLY A 519 11.18 12.53 20.54
CA GLY A 519 11.34 13.92 20.97
C GLY A 519 10.90 14.19 22.40
N ARG A 520 10.47 13.17 23.15
CA ARG A 520 10.04 13.26 24.55
C ARG A 520 10.92 12.43 25.46
N GLU A 521 11.14 12.92 26.68
CA GLU A 521 11.97 12.24 27.69
C GLU A 521 11.33 10.93 28.14
N GLU A 522 10.00 10.89 28.27
CA GLU A 522 9.28 9.71 28.76
C GLU A 522 9.40 8.52 27.80
N ASN A 523 9.28 8.76 26.49
CA ASN A 523 9.47 7.72 25.47
C ASN A 523 10.93 7.25 25.39
N ARG A 524 11.90 8.17 25.56
CA ARG A 524 13.33 7.83 25.65
C ARG A 524 13.64 7.00 26.90
N ALA A 525 13.07 7.37 28.04
CA ALA A 525 13.22 6.63 29.29
C ALA A 525 12.57 5.24 29.19
N GLN A 526 11.41 5.12 28.54
CA GLN A 526 10.72 3.85 28.34
C GLN A 526 11.55 2.88 27.46
N VAL A 527 12.10 3.35 26.34
CA VAL A 527 12.96 2.50 25.49
C VAL A 527 14.31 2.20 26.15
N ALA A 528 14.86 3.11 26.96
CA ALA A 528 16.04 2.84 27.79
C ALA A 528 15.77 1.77 28.85
N ALA A 529 14.56 1.75 29.41
CA ALA A 529 14.15 0.71 30.35
C ALA A 529 14.06 -0.66 29.68
N LEU A 530 13.50 -0.73 28.46
CA LEU A 530 13.51 -1.95 27.66
C LEU A 530 14.96 -2.42 27.39
N PHE A 531 15.83 -1.51 26.94
CA PHE A 531 17.25 -1.79 26.72
C PHE A 531 17.97 -2.30 27.99
N ALA A 532 17.60 -1.82 29.17
CA ALA A 532 18.17 -2.23 30.45
C ALA A 532 17.78 -3.63 30.90
N GLY A 533 16.63 -4.14 30.43
CA GLY A 533 16.18 -5.51 30.69
C GLY A 533 16.55 -6.51 29.60
N THR A 534 16.86 -6.05 28.39
CA THR A 534 17.16 -6.93 27.27
C THR A 534 18.66 -7.15 27.05
N ARG A 535 18.97 -8.25 26.39
CA ARG A 535 20.31 -8.69 26.03
C ARG A 535 20.47 -8.65 24.53
N TRP A 536 21.72 -8.52 24.11
CA TRP A 536 22.03 -8.60 22.70
C TRP A 536 21.75 -10.00 22.13
N HIS A 537 21.23 -10.04 20.90
CA HIS A 537 21.10 -11.28 20.13
C HIS A 537 22.46 -11.96 19.97
N ASP A 538 22.48 -13.29 19.87
CA ASP A 538 23.75 -14.03 19.85
C ASP A 538 24.49 -14.04 18.49
N GLY A 539 23.85 -13.45 17.47
CA GLY A 539 24.37 -13.33 16.11
C GLY A 539 24.38 -14.65 15.33
N ARG A 540 23.73 -15.70 15.83
CA ARG A 540 23.59 -16.97 15.11
C ARG A 540 22.30 -16.92 14.30
N TYR A 541 22.45 -17.09 12.99
CA TYR A 541 21.35 -17.36 12.06
C TYR A 541 21.03 -18.84 12.08
#